data_AF-A0A2W2FFT0-F1
#
_entry.id   AF-A0A2W2FFT0-F1
#
_cell.length_a   1.000
_cell.length_b   1.000
_cell.length_c   1.000
_cell.angle_alpha   90.00
_cell.angle_beta   90.00
_cell.angle_gamma   90.00
#
_symmetry.space_group_name_H-M   'P 1'
#
loop_
_entity.id
_entity.type
_entity.pdbx_description
1 polymer ?
#
loop_
_entity_poly.entity_id
_entity_poly.type
_entity_poly.pdbx_seq_one_letter_code
_entity_poly.pdbx_strand_id
1 'polypeptide(L)'
;MTFVQMVVLLAVLGSSALAVYLAGRWTVPEGHVGVVRQIRGPAHGDPRFRRVTPYRARGIHAATLPAGRTTWLMPGFCTVEFVPWVRVPEGRIGLVTALEGSRRPAERPFGMPVECDDFQDGVAFLCGGGEQGRQVATLPGGASYRINTLLFEIETVPRTYVPPGTVGLVLAGAGLPLPPGRPFARYVACDDFQDGAAFLRGGGERGRQPAILPGGAHYDINRALFEVITTEDADMRNDETAARQLREIAIPPRHAGVVITSAGVEPGEGEPVGPRIEGHDGYRLPWVFLERGGRRGVQRETLPEDSVHPLNPWFAAVMPIPVRPLTVRWGHGACDLELPPIELVVEGGAPLRPRLAQTLRVPPEAAPGLVAEFGGLREADRDCLGGLLEDRLTIRRFAADVLGPIVAACFAEFAAGAAVPGPATGTAGVRARLESRIGEALRVWGVEAIRMDFAGFEAVRYGAAVPAGSFASFGQGLGLPAVDDDRVQDQYVDRDDDQ
;
A
#
# COMPACT_ATOMS: atom_id res chain seq x y z
N MET A 1 -9.17 -28.98 87.24
CA MET A 1 -8.91 -29.95 86.15
C MET A 1 -8.00 -31.04 86.67
N THR A 2 -8.33 -32.31 86.46
CA THR A 2 -7.41 -33.42 86.75
C THR A 2 -6.27 -33.45 85.72
N PHE A 3 -5.11 -34.01 86.07
CA PHE A 3 -3.96 -34.16 85.16
C PHE A 3 -4.37 -34.80 83.82
N VAL A 4 -5.27 -35.79 83.86
CA VAL A 4 -5.83 -36.46 82.68
C VAL A 4 -6.63 -35.48 81.79
N GLN A 5 -7.46 -34.61 82.38
CA GLN A 5 -8.19 -33.59 81.62
C GLN A 5 -7.25 -32.57 80.95
N MET A 6 -6.12 -32.24 81.60
CA MET A 6 -5.12 -31.34 81.04
C MET A 6 -4.38 -31.97 79.84
N VAL A 7 -4.02 -33.25 79.94
CA VAL A 7 -3.38 -34.01 78.85
C VAL A 7 -4.32 -34.16 77.65
N VAL A 8 -5.58 -34.50 77.88
CA VAL A 8 -6.59 -34.62 76.81
C VAL A 8 -6.83 -33.27 76.13
N LEU A 9 -6.93 -32.17 76.88
CA LEU A 9 -7.09 -30.83 76.33
C LEU A 9 -5.89 -30.43 75.44
N LEU A 10 -4.66 -30.67 75.91
CA LEU A 10 -3.45 -30.41 75.13
C LEU A 10 -3.38 -31.25 73.85
N ALA A 11 -3.75 -32.53 73.92
CA ALA A 11 -3.79 -33.40 72.74
C ALA A 11 -4.83 -32.94 71.70
N VAL A 12 -6.02 -32.51 72.15
CA VAL A 12 -7.06 -31.94 71.27
C VAL A 12 -6.59 -30.63 70.65
N LEU A 13 -6.06 -29.69 71.44
CA LEU A 13 -5.54 -28.41 70.93
C LEU A 13 -4.39 -28.62 69.95
N GLY A 14 -3.47 -29.55 70.25
CA GLY A 14 -2.36 -29.92 69.36
C GLY A 14 -2.86 -30.55 68.05
N SER A 15 -3.86 -31.43 68.12
CA SER A 15 -4.45 -32.07 66.94
C SER A 15 -5.24 -31.07 66.09
N SER A 16 -6.00 -30.17 66.70
CA SER A 16 -6.69 -29.07 66.00
C SER A 16 -5.72 -28.08 65.37
N ALA A 17 -4.64 -27.71 66.07
CA ALA A 17 -3.60 -26.83 65.53
C ALA A 17 -2.88 -27.48 64.34
N LEU A 18 -2.55 -28.78 64.44
CA LEU A 18 -1.95 -29.54 63.34
C LEU A 18 -2.92 -29.66 62.15
N ALA A 19 -4.21 -29.92 62.39
CA ALA A 19 -5.21 -29.98 61.34
C ALA A 19 -5.36 -28.63 60.60
N VAL A 20 -5.38 -27.51 61.32
CA VAL A 20 -5.40 -26.16 60.74
C VAL A 20 -4.11 -25.88 59.97
N TYR A 21 -2.96 -26.29 60.51
CA TYR A 21 -1.68 -26.12 59.83
C TYR A 21 -1.64 -26.87 58.50
N LEU A 22 -2.04 -28.14 58.49
CA LEU A 22 -2.08 -28.97 57.29
C LEU A 22 -3.12 -28.47 56.27
N ALA A 23 -4.31 -28.08 56.72
CA ALA A 23 -5.35 -27.54 55.86
C ALA A 23 -4.98 -26.18 55.23
N GLY A 24 -4.07 -25.43 55.85
CA GLY A 24 -3.61 -24.13 55.33
C GLY A 24 -2.45 -24.24 54.34
N ARG A 25 -1.95 -25.45 54.09
CA ARG A 25 -0.78 -25.69 53.25
C ARG A 25 -1.20 -25.78 51.77
N TRP A 26 -0.81 -24.78 50.98
CA TRP A 26 -1.02 -24.78 49.53
C TRP A 26 0.31 -24.97 48.82
N THR A 27 0.37 -25.93 47.90
CA THR A 27 1.53 -26.12 47.01
C THR A 27 1.03 -25.99 45.59
N VAL A 28 1.50 -24.95 44.90
CA VAL A 28 1.13 -24.72 43.50
C VAL A 28 1.85 -25.77 42.64
N PRO A 29 1.12 -26.54 41.81
CA PRO A 29 1.73 -27.50 40.90
C PRO A 29 2.70 -26.83 39.92
N GLU A 30 3.63 -27.62 39.38
CA GLU A 30 4.48 -27.17 38.27
C GLU A 30 3.63 -26.74 37.06
N GLY A 31 4.11 -25.73 36.33
CA GLY A 31 3.39 -25.16 35.18
C GLY A 31 2.10 -24.40 35.52
N HIS A 32 1.84 -24.12 36.81
CA HIS A 32 0.68 -23.35 37.27
C HIS A 32 1.11 -22.11 38.07
N VAL A 33 0.19 -21.16 38.18
CA VAL A 33 0.24 -20.07 39.16
C VAL A 33 -0.92 -20.22 40.13
N GLY A 34 -0.67 -19.92 41.41
CA GLY A 34 -1.74 -19.88 42.41
C GLY A 34 -2.35 -18.49 42.48
N VAL A 35 -3.59 -18.33 42.04
CA VAL A 35 -4.34 -17.09 42.18
C VAL A 35 -5.08 -17.11 43.52
N VAL A 36 -4.75 -16.16 44.40
CA VAL A 36 -5.30 -16.10 45.76
C VAL A 36 -6.56 -15.26 45.77
N ARG A 37 -7.64 -15.79 46.34
CA ARG A 37 -8.86 -15.05 46.66
C ARG A 37 -9.05 -15.02 48.16
N GLN A 38 -9.06 -13.82 48.74
CA GLN A 38 -9.32 -13.62 50.16
C GLN A 38 -10.81 -13.35 50.39
N ILE A 39 -11.47 -14.25 51.11
CA ILE A 39 -12.91 -14.24 51.39
C ILE A 39 -13.20 -13.44 52.66
N ARG A 40 -12.34 -13.58 53.68
CA ARG A 40 -12.49 -12.91 54.99
C ARG A 40 -11.36 -11.92 55.23
N GLY A 41 -11.71 -10.78 55.82
CA GLY A 41 -10.76 -9.70 56.13
C GLY A 41 -11.32 -8.33 55.75
N PRO A 42 -10.56 -7.26 56.04
CA PRO A 42 -10.94 -5.91 55.68
C PRO A 42 -10.98 -5.76 54.15
N ALA A 43 -11.97 -5.03 53.65
CA ALA A 43 -11.92 -4.50 52.29
C ALA A 43 -10.95 -3.31 52.25
N HIS A 44 -10.29 -3.10 51.12
CA HIS A 44 -9.50 -1.89 50.93
C HIS A 44 -10.40 -0.72 50.48
N GLY A 45 -9.95 0.51 50.75
CA GLY A 45 -10.72 1.72 50.40
C GLY A 45 -10.50 2.24 48.98
N ASP A 46 -9.53 1.71 48.23
CA ASP A 46 -9.21 2.21 46.88
C ASP A 46 -10.34 1.88 45.87
N PRO A 47 -11.05 2.88 45.31
CA PRO A 47 -12.18 2.65 44.41
C PRO A 47 -11.76 2.15 43.01
N ARG A 48 -10.46 2.20 42.67
CA ARG A 48 -9.92 1.73 41.38
C ARG A 48 -9.89 0.20 41.26
N PHE A 49 -9.89 -0.51 42.38
CA PHE A 49 -9.63 -1.94 42.43
C PHE A 49 -10.86 -2.69 42.97
N ARG A 50 -11.86 -2.96 42.14
CA ARG A 50 -13.14 -3.47 42.65
C ARG A 50 -13.15 -4.98 42.88
N ARG A 51 -12.46 -5.73 42.02
CA ARG A 51 -12.43 -7.19 41.98
C ARG A 51 -11.05 -7.74 42.30
N VAL A 52 -10.02 -7.16 41.67
CA VAL A 52 -8.61 -7.54 41.86
C VAL A 52 -7.88 -6.43 42.60
N THR A 53 -7.13 -6.79 43.64
CA THR A 53 -6.49 -5.85 44.55
C THR A 53 -4.98 -6.11 44.67
N PRO A 54 -4.14 -5.07 44.65
CA PRO A 54 -2.71 -5.22 44.95
C PRO A 54 -2.43 -5.38 46.45
N TYR A 55 -3.44 -5.17 47.30
CA TYR A 55 -3.31 -5.21 48.76
C TYR A 55 -3.65 -6.59 49.31
N ARG A 56 -3.16 -6.90 50.52
CA ARG A 56 -3.65 -8.05 51.32
C ARG A 56 -5.01 -7.73 51.94
N ALA A 57 -6.02 -7.61 51.08
CA ALA A 57 -7.38 -7.28 51.45
C ALA A 57 -8.37 -8.28 50.86
N ARG A 58 -9.63 -8.21 51.30
CA ARG A 58 -10.72 -9.02 50.75
C ARG A 58 -10.87 -8.75 49.25
N GLY A 59 -10.86 -9.81 48.44
CA GLY A 59 -10.85 -9.72 46.98
C GLY A 59 -9.92 -10.75 46.33
N ILE A 60 -9.75 -10.67 45.01
CA ILE A 60 -8.73 -11.43 44.29
C ILE A 60 -7.41 -10.69 44.43
N HIS A 61 -6.34 -11.36 44.84
CA HIS A 61 -5.02 -10.73 44.92
C HIS A 61 -4.41 -10.64 43.52
N ALA A 62 -3.80 -9.50 43.21
CA ALA A 62 -3.07 -9.29 41.97
C ALA A 62 -1.79 -10.15 41.93
N ALA A 63 -1.12 -10.29 43.08
CA ALA A 63 0.03 -11.18 43.24
C ALA A 63 -0.35 -12.64 43.09
N THR A 64 0.46 -13.39 42.35
CA THR A 64 0.34 -14.83 42.19
C THR A 64 1.32 -15.58 43.09
N LEU A 65 0.96 -16.81 43.47
CA LEU A 65 1.88 -17.74 44.12
C LEU A 65 2.67 -18.48 43.05
N PRO A 66 4.01 -18.51 43.13
CA PRO A 66 4.83 -19.24 42.17
C PRO A 66 4.69 -20.76 42.35
N ALA A 67 4.89 -21.50 41.26
CA ALA A 67 4.97 -22.96 41.24
C ALA A 67 6.04 -23.49 42.21
N GLY A 68 5.82 -24.70 42.74
CA GLY A 68 6.82 -25.44 43.52
C GLY A 68 7.04 -24.94 44.96
N ARG A 69 6.57 -23.73 45.30
CA ARG A 69 6.68 -23.18 46.67
C ARG A 69 5.43 -23.51 47.48
N THR A 70 5.62 -24.28 48.56
CA THR A 70 4.58 -24.40 49.59
C THR A 70 4.40 -23.06 50.29
N THR A 71 3.16 -22.54 50.27
CA THR A 71 2.76 -21.34 51.01
C THR A 71 1.66 -21.70 52.00
N TRP A 72 1.77 -21.19 53.22
CA TRP A 72 0.73 -21.36 54.22
C TRP A 72 -0.22 -20.16 54.19
N LEU A 73 -1.51 -20.42 53.97
CA LEU A 73 -2.59 -19.43 54.04
C LEU A 73 -3.66 -19.93 55.02
N MET A 74 -4.22 -19.03 55.81
CA MET A 74 -5.18 -19.39 56.85
C MET A 74 -6.43 -20.07 56.25
N PRO A 75 -6.77 -21.31 56.67
CA PRO A 75 -7.98 -22.00 56.21
C PRO A 75 -9.25 -21.21 56.44
N GLY A 76 -10.14 -21.17 55.44
CA GLY A 76 -11.42 -20.46 55.52
C GLY A 76 -11.34 -18.93 55.42
N PHE A 77 -10.13 -18.37 55.31
CA PHE A 77 -9.93 -16.94 55.01
C PHE A 77 -9.56 -16.71 53.54
N CYS A 78 -8.78 -17.62 52.96
CA CYS A 78 -8.35 -17.57 51.57
C CYS A 78 -8.64 -18.89 50.85
N THR A 79 -8.86 -18.79 49.54
CA THR A 79 -8.89 -19.91 48.60
C THR A 79 -7.85 -19.67 47.53
N VAL A 80 -7.16 -20.71 47.09
CA VAL A 80 -6.20 -20.63 45.99
C VAL A 80 -6.75 -21.41 44.81
N GLU A 81 -6.82 -20.75 43.66
CA GLU A 81 -7.15 -21.35 42.38
C GLU A 81 -5.85 -21.59 41.61
N PHE A 82 -5.64 -22.81 41.11
CA PHE A 82 -4.47 -23.12 40.31
C PHE A 82 -4.80 -22.93 38.84
N VAL A 83 -4.14 -21.95 38.23
CA VAL A 83 -4.33 -21.61 36.82
C VAL A 83 -3.07 -22.02 36.06
N PRO A 84 -3.18 -22.71 34.91
CA PRO A 84 -2.02 -23.05 34.11
C PRO A 84 -1.32 -21.80 33.57
N TRP A 85 0.00 -21.87 33.34
CA TRP A 85 0.73 -20.78 32.68
C TRP A 85 0.15 -20.50 31.30
N VAL A 86 0.09 -19.22 30.95
CA VAL A 86 -0.38 -18.79 29.63
C VAL A 86 0.74 -19.03 28.63
N ARG A 87 0.53 -19.95 27.69
CA ARG A 87 1.48 -20.23 26.62
C ARG A 87 1.10 -19.47 25.37
N VAL A 88 1.99 -18.59 24.91
CA VAL A 88 1.89 -17.96 23.58
C VAL A 88 2.79 -18.77 22.65
N PRO A 89 2.25 -19.56 21.72
CA PRO A 89 3.05 -20.37 20.81
C PRO A 89 3.99 -19.52 19.94
N GLU A 90 4.99 -20.16 19.37
CA GLU A 90 5.81 -19.53 18.33
C GLU A 90 4.95 -19.17 17.10
N GLY A 91 5.30 -18.08 16.42
CA GLY A 91 4.51 -17.57 15.29
C GLY A 91 3.20 -16.87 15.69
N ARG A 92 2.95 -16.68 16.98
CA ARG A 92 1.78 -15.97 17.53
C ARG A 92 2.19 -14.87 18.50
N ILE A 93 1.30 -13.94 18.77
CA ILE A 93 1.42 -12.93 19.83
C ILE A 93 0.21 -13.01 20.78
N GLY A 94 0.40 -12.58 22.02
CA GLY A 94 -0.69 -12.44 22.98
C GLY A 94 -1.20 -11.00 23.05
N LEU A 95 -2.47 -10.78 22.69
CA LEU A 95 -3.15 -9.52 22.96
C LEU A 95 -3.67 -9.54 24.39
N VAL A 96 -3.38 -8.47 25.15
CA VAL A 96 -3.70 -8.40 26.58
C VAL A 96 -4.89 -7.48 26.82
N THR A 97 -5.86 -7.94 27.60
CA THR A 97 -6.95 -7.12 28.13
C THR A 97 -6.91 -7.13 29.65
N ALA A 98 -6.67 -5.97 30.26
CA ALA A 98 -6.70 -5.81 31.71
C ALA A 98 -8.15 -5.69 32.21
N LEU A 99 -8.57 -6.59 33.07
CA LEU A 99 -9.92 -6.63 33.64
C LEU A 99 -10.09 -5.63 34.79
N GLU A 100 -8.99 -5.17 35.39
CA GLU A 100 -8.97 -4.19 36.48
C GLU A 100 -7.80 -3.24 36.30
N GLY A 101 -7.94 -1.99 36.76
CA GLY A 101 -6.91 -0.97 36.66
C GLY A 101 -7.46 0.44 36.82
N SER A 102 -6.59 1.42 36.62
CA SER A 102 -6.99 2.82 36.56
C SER A 102 -7.93 3.07 35.37
N ARG A 103 -8.80 4.07 35.50
CA ARG A 103 -9.64 4.49 34.39
C ARG A 103 -8.79 5.12 33.31
N ARG A 104 -8.92 4.57 32.11
CA ARG A 104 -8.35 5.14 30.89
C ARG A 104 -9.08 6.44 30.47
N PRO A 105 -8.39 7.37 29.80
CA PRO A 105 -9.05 8.49 29.14
C PRO A 105 -10.08 8.01 28.11
N ALA A 106 -11.20 8.71 27.98
CA ALA A 106 -12.28 8.32 27.06
C ALA A 106 -11.85 8.34 25.57
N GLU A 107 -10.90 9.20 25.24
CA GLU A 107 -10.45 9.47 23.86
C GLU A 107 -9.48 8.42 23.31
N ARG A 108 -8.74 7.73 24.20
CA ARG A 108 -7.80 6.67 23.80
C ARG A 108 -8.49 5.34 24.02
N PRO A 109 -8.64 4.42 23.06
CA PRO A 109 -9.26 3.10 23.23
C PRO A 109 -8.34 1.99 23.81
N PHE A 110 -7.02 2.22 23.90
CA PHE A 110 -6.05 1.26 24.47
C PHE A 110 -5.31 1.73 25.73
N GLY A 111 -5.11 0.83 26.69
CA GLY A 111 -4.35 1.05 27.92
C GLY A 111 -2.85 1.15 27.66
N MET A 112 -2.18 2.13 28.27
CA MET A 112 -0.73 2.28 28.12
C MET A 112 0.03 1.22 28.91
N PRO A 113 1.18 0.74 28.40
CA PRO A 113 2.02 -0.19 29.13
C PRO A 113 2.59 0.47 30.39
N VAL A 114 2.78 -0.36 31.40
CA VAL A 114 3.47 -0.08 32.65
C VAL A 114 4.47 -1.20 32.86
N GLU A 115 5.64 -0.88 33.41
CA GLU A 115 6.65 -1.88 33.76
C GLU A 115 6.07 -2.89 34.77
N CYS A 116 5.84 -4.13 34.31
CA CYS A 116 5.19 -5.17 35.10
C CYS A 116 5.58 -6.61 34.69
N ASP A 117 6.80 -6.77 34.15
CA ASP A 117 7.34 -8.09 33.74
C ASP A 117 6.39 -8.85 32.81
N ASP A 118 6.01 -8.22 31.69
CA ASP A 118 5.08 -8.78 30.69
C ASP A 118 3.75 -9.25 31.30
N PHE A 119 3.16 -8.40 32.15
CA PHE A 119 1.90 -8.65 32.86
C PHE A 119 1.95 -9.82 33.85
N GLN A 120 3.14 -10.34 34.18
CA GLN A 120 3.31 -11.37 35.19
C GLN A 120 3.28 -10.78 36.61
N ASP A 121 3.68 -9.52 36.79
CA ASP A 121 3.55 -8.79 38.05
C ASP A 121 2.30 -7.89 38.06
N GLY A 122 1.17 -8.50 38.46
CA GLY A 122 -0.09 -7.78 38.60
C GLY A 122 -0.08 -6.68 39.67
N VAL A 123 0.79 -6.76 40.68
CA VAL A 123 0.91 -5.72 41.71
C VAL A 123 1.61 -4.50 41.13
N ALA A 124 2.73 -4.71 40.44
CA ALA A 124 3.45 -3.65 39.74
C ALA A 124 2.56 -2.97 38.71
N PHE A 125 1.77 -3.72 37.94
CA PHE A 125 0.80 -3.17 36.99
C PHE A 125 -0.22 -2.25 37.69
N LEU A 126 -0.92 -2.73 38.71
CA LEU A 126 -1.97 -1.94 39.38
C LEU A 126 -1.41 -0.74 40.14
N CYS A 127 -0.31 -0.92 40.88
CA CYS A 127 0.32 0.15 41.64
C CYS A 127 1.01 1.19 40.73
N GLY A 128 1.56 0.77 39.60
CA GLY A 128 2.19 1.62 38.60
C GLY A 128 1.20 2.39 37.72
N GLY A 129 -0.11 2.26 37.98
CA GLY A 129 -1.14 3.02 37.27
C GLY A 129 -1.65 2.35 36.00
N GLY A 130 -1.45 1.04 35.85
CA GLY A 130 -1.95 0.23 34.74
C GLY A 130 -3.43 0.47 34.48
N GLU A 131 -3.80 0.61 33.21
CA GLU A 131 -5.13 1.04 32.80
C GLU A 131 -6.01 -0.16 32.46
N GLN A 132 -7.28 -0.14 32.87
CA GLN A 132 -8.24 -1.18 32.51
C GLN A 132 -8.52 -1.18 30.99
N GLY A 133 -8.83 -2.34 30.41
CA GLY A 133 -9.23 -2.52 29.00
C GLY A 133 -8.15 -3.17 28.14
N ARG A 134 -8.32 -3.13 26.81
CA ARG A 134 -7.33 -3.64 25.86
C ARG A 134 -6.04 -2.85 25.98
N GLN A 135 -4.91 -3.55 26.11
CA GLN A 135 -3.60 -2.93 26.24
C GLN A 135 -2.98 -2.67 24.87
N VAL A 136 -2.09 -1.68 24.81
CA VAL A 136 -1.29 -1.41 23.62
C VAL A 136 -0.21 -2.48 23.44
N ALA A 137 0.49 -2.82 24.53
CA ALA A 137 1.54 -3.81 24.52
C ALA A 137 1.00 -5.22 24.27
N THR A 138 1.81 -6.00 23.56
CA THR A 138 1.56 -7.40 23.21
C THR A 138 2.55 -8.29 23.96
N LEU A 139 2.20 -9.57 24.11
CA LEU A 139 3.11 -10.58 24.62
C LEU A 139 3.84 -11.25 23.45
N PRO A 140 5.18 -11.30 23.46
CA PRO A 140 5.95 -12.05 22.47
C PRO A 140 5.58 -13.54 22.42
N GLY A 141 5.72 -14.12 21.23
CA GLY A 141 5.53 -15.55 21.01
C GLY A 141 6.66 -16.42 21.54
N GLY A 142 6.43 -17.73 21.58
CA GLY A 142 7.44 -18.73 21.93
C GLY A 142 7.73 -18.86 23.43
N ALA A 143 6.96 -18.19 24.29
CA ALA A 143 7.18 -18.16 25.74
C ALA A 143 5.94 -18.62 26.53
N SER A 144 6.16 -18.88 27.83
CA SER A 144 5.09 -19.17 28.79
C SER A 144 5.14 -18.17 29.93
N TYR A 145 3.99 -17.55 30.21
CA TYR A 145 3.87 -16.43 31.13
C TYR A 145 3.06 -16.82 32.37
N ARG A 146 3.52 -16.33 33.52
CA ARG A 146 2.93 -16.59 34.84
C ARG A 146 1.82 -15.59 35.17
N ILE A 147 0.85 -15.46 34.28
CA ILE A 147 -0.16 -14.41 34.29
C ILE A 147 -1.32 -14.76 35.23
N ASN A 148 -1.78 -13.78 36.00
CA ASN A 148 -3.02 -13.85 36.75
C ASN A 148 -4.22 -13.69 35.79
N THR A 149 -4.84 -14.80 35.37
CA THR A 149 -5.95 -14.77 34.39
C THR A 149 -7.23 -14.13 34.90
N LEU A 150 -7.32 -13.89 36.22
CA LEU A 150 -8.43 -13.12 36.80
C LEU A 150 -8.18 -11.61 36.76
N LEU A 151 -6.95 -11.18 36.46
CA LEU A 151 -6.58 -9.78 36.22
C LEU A 151 -6.40 -9.47 34.73
N PHE A 152 -5.82 -10.40 33.97
CA PHE A 152 -5.53 -10.21 32.55
C PHE A 152 -6.15 -11.33 31.73
N GLU A 153 -6.88 -10.96 30.68
CA GLU A 153 -7.34 -11.86 29.64
C GLU A 153 -6.35 -11.82 28.46
N ILE A 154 -5.91 -12.99 28.00
CA ILE A 154 -4.92 -13.11 26.93
C ILE A 154 -5.56 -13.79 25.73
N GLU A 155 -5.61 -13.09 24.61
CA GLU A 155 -6.05 -13.61 23.33
C GLU A 155 -4.84 -13.89 22.45
N THR A 156 -4.65 -15.13 22.01
CA THR A 156 -3.48 -15.53 21.22
C THR A 156 -3.80 -15.50 19.73
N VAL A 157 -3.19 -14.58 18.99
CA VAL A 157 -3.44 -14.34 17.56
C VAL A 157 -2.19 -14.61 16.72
N PRO A 158 -2.30 -14.98 15.44
CA PRO A 158 -1.13 -15.13 14.56
C PRO A 158 -0.36 -13.81 14.41
N ARG A 159 0.96 -13.91 14.24
CA ARG A 159 1.81 -12.77 13.85
C ARG A 159 1.38 -12.23 12.50
N THR A 160 1.60 -10.94 12.27
CA THR A 160 1.37 -10.34 10.95
C THR A 160 2.50 -10.74 10.03
N TYR A 161 2.19 -11.47 8.96
CA TYR A 161 3.16 -11.81 7.92
C TYR A 161 2.96 -10.89 6.71
N VAL A 162 4.05 -10.34 6.19
CA VAL A 162 4.05 -9.64 4.90
C VAL A 162 4.88 -10.50 3.93
N PRO A 163 4.27 -11.05 2.87
CA PRO A 163 4.99 -11.88 1.91
C PRO A 163 6.21 -11.17 1.28
N PRO A 164 7.25 -11.91 0.87
CA PRO A 164 8.38 -11.33 0.15
C PRO A 164 7.95 -10.77 -1.22
N GLY A 165 8.58 -9.67 -1.66
CA GLY A 165 8.24 -8.98 -2.91
C GLY A 165 6.91 -8.20 -2.86
N THR A 166 6.36 -8.00 -1.67
CA THR A 166 5.15 -7.20 -1.43
C THR A 166 5.38 -6.22 -0.28
N VAL A 167 4.44 -5.29 -0.10
CA VAL A 167 4.43 -4.32 0.99
C VAL A 167 3.15 -4.46 1.80
N GLY A 168 3.25 -4.27 3.12
CA GLY A 168 2.09 -4.17 4.00
C GLY A 168 1.69 -2.72 4.22
N LEU A 169 0.41 -2.40 4.07
CA LEU A 169 -0.13 -1.07 4.38
C LEU A 169 -0.71 -1.04 5.79
N VAL A 170 -0.56 0.08 6.48
CA VAL A 170 -1.01 0.22 7.88
C VAL A 170 -2.08 1.32 8.00
N LEU A 171 -3.19 1.00 8.64
CA LEU A 171 -4.19 1.96 9.11
C LEU A 171 -4.23 1.95 10.64
N ALA A 172 -4.02 3.10 11.25
CA ALA A 172 -4.13 3.24 12.70
C ALA A 172 -5.59 3.45 13.12
N GLY A 173 -6.11 2.54 13.95
CA GLY A 173 -7.45 2.65 14.52
C GLY A 173 -7.55 3.66 15.65
N ALA A 174 -6.44 3.94 16.35
CA ALA A 174 -6.34 4.87 17.47
C ALA A 174 -5.17 5.86 17.34
N GLY A 175 -5.23 6.93 18.12
CA GLY A 175 -4.32 8.07 18.03
C GLY A 175 -5.08 9.39 18.00
N LEU A 176 -4.37 10.47 17.75
CA LEU A 176 -4.98 11.78 17.51
C LEU A 176 -5.84 11.76 16.23
N PRO A 177 -6.90 12.58 16.14
CA PRO A 177 -7.68 12.69 14.93
C PRO A 177 -6.82 13.26 13.79
N LEU A 178 -6.94 12.66 12.60
CA LEU A 178 -6.32 13.16 11.37
C LEU A 178 -6.90 14.55 11.03
N PRO A 179 -6.08 15.60 10.87
CA PRO A 179 -6.56 16.90 10.45
C PRO A 179 -7.29 16.85 9.10
N PRO A 180 -8.37 17.62 8.91
CA PRO A 180 -9.11 17.64 7.65
C PRO A 180 -8.21 18.10 6.49
N GLY A 181 -8.42 17.52 5.31
CA GLY A 181 -7.67 17.87 4.11
C GLY A 181 -6.31 17.19 3.96
N ARG A 182 -5.85 16.40 4.96
CA ARG A 182 -4.61 15.61 4.84
C ARG A 182 -4.91 14.15 4.49
N PRO A 183 -4.30 13.58 3.43
CA PRO A 183 -4.58 12.20 3.02
C PRO A 183 -3.91 11.14 3.89
N PHE A 184 -2.83 11.51 4.60
CA PHE A 184 -2.03 10.61 5.44
C PHE A 184 -1.90 11.13 6.86
N ALA A 185 -1.82 10.20 7.81
CA ALA A 185 -1.39 10.45 9.17
C ALA A 185 0.07 10.92 9.23
N ARG A 186 0.43 11.49 10.37
CA ARG A 186 1.81 11.87 10.67
C ARG A 186 2.64 10.61 10.88
N TYR A 187 3.85 10.59 10.34
CA TYR A 187 4.81 9.53 10.64
C TYR A 187 5.33 9.64 12.07
N VAL A 188 5.38 8.49 12.75
CA VAL A 188 5.97 8.34 14.09
C VAL A 188 6.84 7.09 14.06
N ALA A 189 8.11 7.23 14.43
CA ALA A 189 9.01 6.09 14.59
C ALA A 189 8.55 5.22 15.77
N CYS A 190 8.20 3.97 15.49
CA CYS A 190 7.58 3.05 16.46
C CYS A 190 7.87 1.57 16.17
N ASP A 191 9.10 1.29 15.70
CA ASP A 191 9.57 -0.08 15.39
C ASP A 191 8.61 -0.84 14.45
N ASP A 192 8.35 -0.26 13.28
CA ASP A 192 7.42 -0.80 12.27
C ASP A 192 6.03 -1.16 12.85
N PHE A 193 5.50 -0.25 13.68
CA PHE A 193 4.20 -0.37 14.35
C PHE A 193 4.09 -1.52 15.37
N GLN A 194 5.21 -2.15 15.72
CA GLN A 194 5.27 -3.14 16.80
C GLN A 194 5.23 -2.46 18.18
N ASP A 195 5.82 -1.26 18.32
CA ASP A 195 5.69 -0.44 19.54
C ASP A 195 4.54 0.57 19.42
N GLY A 196 3.31 0.09 19.62
CA GLY A 196 2.14 0.95 19.66
C GLY A 196 2.19 2.03 20.75
N ALA A 197 2.99 1.85 21.81
CA ALA A 197 3.07 2.82 22.90
C ALA A 197 3.96 3.99 22.50
N ALA A 198 5.07 3.74 21.80
CA ALA A 198 5.86 4.78 21.14
C ALA A 198 5.02 5.54 20.11
N PHE A 199 4.22 4.84 19.29
CA PHE A 199 3.31 5.47 18.33
C PHE A 199 2.36 6.46 19.00
N LEU A 200 1.64 6.05 20.05
CA LEU A 200 0.68 6.91 20.75
C LEU A 200 1.38 8.04 21.54
N ARG A 201 2.52 7.77 22.20
CA ARG A 201 3.31 8.79 22.91
C ARG A 201 3.90 9.83 21.95
N GLY A 202 4.28 9.42 20.74
CA GLY A 202 4.81 10.29 19.70
C GLY A 202 3.77 11.15 18.99
N GLY A 203 2.50 11.09 19.40
CA GLY A 203 1.40 11.83 18.79
C GLY A 203 0.93 11.21 17.47
N GLY A 204 1.01 9.88 17.35
CA GLY A 204 0.49 9.14 16.20
C GLY A 204 -0.99 9.45 15.95
N GLU A 205 -1.35 9.50 14.67
CA GLU A 205 -2.69 9.88 14.23
C GLU A 205 -3.43 8.71 13.59
N ARG A 206 -4.77 8.75 13.70
CA ARG A 206 -5.67 7.74 13.12
C ARG A 206 -5.68 7.81 11.59
N GLY A 207 -5.96 6.69 10.94
CA GLY A 207 -6.10 6.59 9.49
C GLY A 207 -4.86 6.04 8.77
N ARG A 208 -4.76 6.30 7.47
CA ARG A 208 -3.71 5.76 6.58
C ARG A 208 -2.34 6.26 7.00
N GLN A 209 -1.43 5.33 7.28
CA GLN A 209 -0.05 5.66 7.61
C GLN A 209 0.78 5.82 6.33
N PRO A 210 1.74 6.77 6.30
CA PRO A 210 2.61 6.96 5.15
C PRO A 210 3.69 5.87 5.06
N ALA A 211 4.08 5.27 6.18
CA ALA A 211 5.04 4.16 6.20
C ALA A 211 4.38 2.83 5.83
N ILE A 212 5.17 1.99 5.17
CA ILE A 212 4.83 0.62 4.81
C ILE A 212 5.55 -0.37 5.73
N LEU A 213 5.06 -1.59 5.76
CA LEU A 213 5.80 -2.75 6.29
C LEU A 213 6.53 -3.43 5.13
N PRO A 214 7.86 -3.55 5.18
CA PRO A 214 8.62 -4.33 4.20
C PRO A 214 8.16 -5.79 4.10
N GLY A 215 8.30 -6.37 2.91
CA GLY A 215 8.00 -7.78 2.68
C GLY A 215 9.06 -8.74 3.24
N GLY A 216 8.67 -10.00 3.42
CA GLY A 216 9.56 -11.10 3.81
C GLY A 216 9.78 -11.26 5.31
N ALA A 217 8.96 -10.62 6.15
CA ALA A 217 9.11 -10.64 7.60
C ALA A 217 7.79 -10.88 8.35
N HIS A 218 7.92 -11.33 9.60
CA HIS A 218 6.83 -11.40 10.56
C HIS A 218 6.94 -10.28 11.59
N TYR A 219 5.81 -9.63 11.89
CA TYR A 219 5.71 -8.49 12.78
C TYR A 219 4.78 -8.78 13.97
N ASP A 220 5.17 -8.31 15.15
CA ASP A 220 4.43 -8.45 16.42
C ASP A 220 3.43 -7.31 16.63
N ILE A 221 2.66 -7.01 15.58
CA ILE A 221 1.74 -5.87 15.55
C ILE A 221 0.44 -6.21 16.26
N ASN A 222 0.02 -5.32 17.16
CA ASN A 222 -1.31 -5.33 17.74
C ASN A 222 -2.37 -4.97 16.67
N ARG A 223 -2.93 -5.99 16.00
CA ARG A 223 -3.93 -5.78 14.92
C ARG A 223 -5.23 -5.10 15.36
N ALA A 224 -5.51 -5.03 16.67
CA ALA A 224 -6.62 -4.24 17.17
C ALA A 224 -6.33 -2.73 17.14
N LEU A 225 -5.06 -2.34 17.28
CA LEU A 225 -4.60 -0.95 17.20
C LEU A 225 -4.27 -0.53 15.76
N PHE A 226 -3.64 -1.42 15.00
CA PHE A 226 -3.21 -1.19 13.62
C PHE A 226 -3.81 -2.25 12.70
N GLU A 227 -4.73 -1.85 11.82
CA GLU A 227 -5.15 -2.71 10.73
C GLU A 227 -4.01 -2.76 9.70
N VAL A 228 -3.59 -3.97 9.33
CA VAL A 228 -2.58 -4.20 8.30
C VAL A 228 -3.25 -4.86 7.11
N ILE A 229 -3.03 -4.30 5.92
CA ILE A 229 -3.50 -4.84 4.66
C ILE A 229 -2.32 -5.44 3.92
N THR A 230 -2.38 -6.73 3.64
CA THR A 230 -1.37 -7.45 2.84
C THR A 230 -2.01 -8.09 1.60
N THR A 231 -1.18 -8.67 0.73
CA THR A 231 -1.68 -9.43 -0.42
C THR A 231 -2.52 -10.64 0.02
N GLU A 232 -2.21 -11.27 1.16
CA GLU A 232 -3.01 -12.38 1.68
C GLU A 232 -4.44 -11.93 2.02
N ASP A 233 -4.59 -10.73 2.60
CA ASP A 233 -5.90 -10.16 2.91
C ASP A 233 -6.69 -9.76 1.65
N ALA A 234 -6.00 -9.28 0.60
CA ALA A 234 -6.60 -8.92 -0.69
C ALA A 234 -7.04 -10.15 -1.49
N ASP A 235 -6.20 -11.18 -1.54
CA ASP A 235 -6.48 -12.46 -2.19
C ASP A 235 -7.69 -13.14 -1.52
N MET A 236 -7.78 -13.10 -0.18
CA MET A 236 -8.95 -13.58 0.57
C MET A 236 -10.25 -12.86 0.22
N ARG A 237 -10.17 -11.61 -0.26
CA ARG A 237 -11.32 -10.80 -0.68
C ARG A 237 -11.60 -10.90 -2.18
N ASN A 238 -10.84 -11.72 -2.93
CA ASN A 238 -10.87 -11.80 -4.39
C ASN A 238 -10.69 -10.44 -5.08
N ASP A 239 -9.84 -9.58 -4.52
CA ASP A 239 -9.50 -8.27 -5.08
C ASP A 239 -8.10 -8.32 -5.73
N GLU A 240 -8.05 -8.83 -6.96
CA GLU A 240 -6.80 -8.98 -7.72
C GLU A 240 -6.10 -7.62 -7.98
N THR A 241 -6.88 -6.56 -8.12
CA THR A 241 -6.37 -5.20 -8.34
C THR A 241 -5.62 -4.71 -7.11
N ALA A 242 -6.21 -4.84 -5.92
CA ALA A 242 -5.55 -4.51 -4.66
C ALA A 242 -4.29 -5.37 -4.44
N ALA A 243 -4.35 -6.67 -4.73
CA ALA A 243 -3.20 -7.56 -4.60
C ALA A 243 -2.03 -7.15 -5.53
N ARG A 244 -2.31 -6.72 -6.76
CA ARG A 244 -1.29 -6.17 -7.69
C ARG A 244 -0.65 -4.89 -7.17
N GLN A 245 -1.43 -3.99 -6.57
CA GLN A 245 -0.94 -2.70 -6.04
C GLN A 245 0.00 -2.86 -4.84
N LEU A 246 -0.14 -3.95 -4.09
CA LEU A 246 0.69 -4.26 -2.93
C LEU A 246 2.02 -4.94 -3.29
N ARG A 247 2.26 -5.26 -4.57
CA ARG A 247 3.55 -5.79 -5.02
C ARG A 247 4.58 -4.68 -5.12
N GLU A 248 5.84 -5.03 -4.88
CA GLU A 248 6.94 -4.11 -5.14
C GLU A 248 6.98 -3.71 -6.62
N ILE A 249 7.32 -2.45 -6.89
CA ILE A 249 7.30 -1.88 -8.23
C ILE A 249 8.64 -2.19 -8.89
N ALA A 250 8.61 -3.08 -9.88
CA ALA A 250 9.78 -3.38 -10.72
C ALA A 250 9.77 -2.50 -11.98
N ILE A 251 10.86 -1.75 -12.19
CA ILE A 251 11.09 -0.97 -13.39
C ILE A 251 11.86 -1.84 -14.40
N PRO A 252 11.26 -2.16 -15.57
CA PRO A 252 11.94 -2.99 -16.55
C PRO A 252 13.22 -2.33 -17.09
N PRO A 253 14.15 -3.11 -17.65
CA PRO A 253 15.31 -2.55 -18.34
C PRO A 253 14.86 -1.65 -19.50
N ARG A 254 15.63 -0.60 -19.80
CA ARG A 254 15.32 0.38 -20.85
C ARG A 254 14.03 1.16 -20.61
N HIS A 255 13.63 1.32 -19.34
CA HIS A 255 12.50 2.16 -18.92
C HIS A 255 12.90 3.07 -17.76
N ALA A 256 12.41 4.30 -17.78
CA ALA A 256 12.43 5.18 -16.62
C ALA A 256 11.08 5.08 -15.88
N GLY A 257 11.11 4.91 -14.55
CA GLY A 257 9.89 4.90 -13.74
C GLY A 257 9.45 6.31 -13.39
N VAL A 258 8.51 6.89 -14.13
CA VAL A 258 7.97 8.22 -13.82
C VAL A 258 7.02 8.12 -12.62
N VAL A 259 7.30 8.85 -11.55
CA VAL A 259 6.51 8.79 -10.31
C VAL A 259 5.41 9.84 -10.32
N ILE A 260 4.21 9.44 -9.91
CA ILE A 260 3.02 10.28 -9.76
C ILE A 260 2.55 10.17 -8.31
N THR A 261 2.64 11.24 -7.56
CA THR A 261 2.24 11.27 -6.14
C THR A 261 0.79 11.70 -5.98
N SER A 262 0.07 11.07 -5.06
CA SER A 262 -1.32 11.40 -4.71
C SER A 262 -1.43 12.49 -3.65
N ALA A 263 -0.33 12.81 -2.96
CA ALA A 263 -0.27 13.73 -1.84
C ALA A 263 0.92 14.68 -1.93
N GLY A 264 0.72 15.92 -1.49
CA GLY A 264 1.72 16.98 -1.50
C GLY A 264 1.06 18.34 -1.62
N VAL A 265 1.88 19.38 -1.77
CA VAL A 265 1.40 20.70 -2.14
C VAL A 265 0.76 20.64 -3.52
N GLU A 266 -0.38 21.29 -3.71
CA GLU A 266 -1.02 21.37 -5.03
C GLU A 266 -0.08 22.02 -6.05
N PRO A 267 0.00 21.50 -7.28
CA PRO A 267 0.82 22.10 -8.32
C PRO A 267 0.32 23.52 -8.64
N GLY A 268 1.25 24.46 -8.81
CA GLY A 268 0.95 25.81 -9.27
C GLY A 268 0.68 25.84 -10.78
N GLU A 269 -0.04 26.87 -11.24
CA GLU A 269 -0.30 27.06 -12.68
C GLU A 269 1.02 27.12 -13.47
N GLY A 270 1.10 26.33 -14.56
CA GLY A 270 2.27 26.31 -15.45
C GLY A 270 3.45 25.45 -15.00
N GLU A 271 3.39 24.80 -13.83
CA GLU A 271 4.42 23.88 -13.35
C GLU A 271 3.86 22.46 -13.14
N PRO A 272 3.59 21.72 -14.22
CA PRO A 272 2.89 20.43 -14.15
C PRO A 272 3.75 19.29 -13.58
N VAL A 273 5.06 19.51 -13.44
CA VAL A 273 6.01 18.55 -12.87
C VAL A 273 6.59 19.09 -11.57
N GLY A 274 6.50 18.30 -10.50
CA GLY A 274 7.02 18.61 -9.17
C GLY A 274 8.55 18.83 -9.16
N PRO A 275 9.07 19.70 -8.28
CA PRO A 275 10.50 19.89 -8.11
C PRO A 275 11.16 18.63 -7.55
N ARG A 276 12.49 18.54 -7.69
CA ARG A 276 13.26 17.48 -7.04
C ARG A 276 13.33 17.72 -5.53
N ILE A 277 13.08 16.69 -4.74
CA ILE A 277 13.13 16.73 -3.28
C ILE A 277 14.24 15.77 -2.85
N GLU A 278 15.12 16.19 -1.95
CA GLU A 278 16.21 15.32 -1.50
C GLU A 278 15.82 14.53 -0.24
N GLY A 279 16.44 13.37 -0.03
CA GLY A 279 16.40 12.62 1.24
C GLY A 279 15.21 11.71 1.48
N HIS A 280 14.26 11.59 0.54
CA HIS A 280 13.09 10.69 0.66
C HIS A 280 13.35 9.27 0.14
N ASP A 281 14.60 8.94 -0.20
CA ASP A 281 15.08 7.64 -0.69
C ASP A 281 14.20 7.03 -1.79
N GLY A 282 14.10 7.70 -2.94
CA GLY A 282 13.32 7.17 -4.07
C GLY A 282 11.84 6.97 -3.75
N TYR A 283 11.28 7.80 -2.87
CA TYR A 283 9.87 7.86 -2.45
C TYR A 283 9.47 6.80 -1.42
N ARG A 284 10.45 6.04 -0.89
CA ARG A 284 10.25 5.08 0.21
C ARG A 284 9.97 5.75 1.55
N LEU A 285 10.30 7.03 1.69
CA LEU A 285 10.01 7.84 2.87
C LEU A 285 9.02 8.97 2.53
N PRO A 286 7.71 8.68 2.33
CA PRO A 286 6.72 9.69 1.94
C PRO A 286 6.65 10.87 2.91
N TRP A 287 6.86 10.65 4.20
CA TRP A 287 6.85 11.71 5.20
C TRP A 287 7.97 12.73 4.99
N VAL A 288 9.19 12.28 4.60
CA VAL A 288 10.29 13.19 4.26
C VAL A 288 9.96 14.01 3.02
N PHE A 289 9.36 13.38 2.01
CA PHE A 289 8.93 14.06 0.78
C PHE A 289 7.89 15.15 1.08
N LEU A 290 6.87 14.82 1.88
CA LEU A 290 5.78 15.74 2.23
C LEU A 290 6.28 16.90 3.13
N GLU A 291 7.10 16.62 4.15
CA GLU A 291 7.65 17.64 5.06
C GLU A 291 8.55 18.64 4.35
N ARG A 292 9.21 18.24 3.26
CA ARG A 292 10.08 19.09 2.45
C ARG A 292 9.37 19.84 1.32
N GLY A 293 8.03 19.85 1.33
CA GLY A 293 7.24 20.60 0.36
C GLY A 293 7.11 19.90 -1.00
N GLY A 294 7.21 18.57 -1.02
CA GLY A 294 6.90 17.77 -2.20
C GLY A 294 5.51 18.06 -2.73
N ARG A 295 5.36 18.04 -4.06
CA ARG A 295 4.11 18.39 -4.75
C ARG A 295 3.32 17.16 -5.13
N ARG A 296 2.00 17.29 -5.19
CA ARG A 296 1.11 16.28 -5.77
C ARG A 296 1.27 16.24 -7.29
N GLY A 297 1.11 15.07 -7.89
CA GLY A 297 1.15 14.88 -9.35
C GLY A 297 2.47 14.29 -9.84
N VAL A 298 2.83 14.55 -11.10
CA VAL A 298 4.01 13.98 -11.74
C VAL A 298 5.29 14.58 -11.16
N GLN A 299 6.30 13.75 -10.93
CA GLN A 299 7.55 14.16 -10.30
C GLN A 299 8.71 14.21 -11.30
N ARG A 300 9.64 15.17 -11.09
CA ARG A 300 10.84 15.32 -11.92
C ARG A 300 11.85 14.18 -11.72
N GLU A 301 11.96 13.67 -10.50
CA GLU A 301 12.83 12.54 -10.21
C GLU A 301 12.15 11.23 -10.62
N THR A 302 12.83 10.48 -11.47
CA THR A 302 12.38 9.17 -11.96
C THR A 302 13.09 8.05 -11.21
N LEU A 303 12.42 6.91 -11.07
CA LEU A 303 13.07 5.69 -10.60
C LEU A 303 13.98 5.12 -11.70
N PRO A 304 15.17 4.59 -11.33
CA PRO A 304 16.13 4.06 -12.29
C PRO A 304 15.60 2.82 -13.01
N GLU A 305 16.12 2.54 -14.20
CA GLU A 305 15.84 1.29 -14.90
C GLU A 305 16.39 0.08 -14.14
N ASP A 306 15.84 -1.11 -14.41
CA ASP A 306 16.29 -2.39 -13.85
C ASP A 306 16.38 -2.38 -12.30
N SER A 307 15.34 -1.87 -11.66
CA SER A 307 15.31 -1.68 -10.22
C SER A 307 13.95 -2.01 -9.61
N VAL A 308 13.94 -2.36 -8.32
CA VAL A 308 12.73 -2.74 -7.57
C VAL A 308 12.55 -1.80 -6.40
N HIS A 309 11.32 -1.29 -6.23
CA HIS A 309 11.00 -0.28 -5.23
C HIS A 309 9.76 -0.66 -4.40
N PRO A 310 9.91 -0.87 -3.08
CA PRO A 310 8.78 -0.98 -2.18
C PRO A 310 8.21 0.41 -1.90
N LEU A 311 7.15 0.79 -2.62
CA LEU A 311 6.47 2.08 -2.45
C LEU A 311 5.11 1.89 -1.80
N ASN A 312 4.64 2.92 -1.10
CA ASN A 312 3.27 2.97 -0.60
C ASN A 312 2.32 3.28 -1.78
N PRO A 313 1.51 2.33 -2.29
CA PRO A 313 0.57 2.58 -3.39
C PRO A 313 -0.40 3.73 -3.09
N TRP A 314 -0.84 3.93 -1.84
CA TRP A 314 -1.70 5.07 -1.54
C TRP A 314 -1.02 6.41 -1.83
N PHE A 315 0.31 6.47 -1.78
CA PHE A 315 1.09 7.69 -1.92
C PHE A 315 1.63 7.88 -3.35
N ALA A 316 2.15 6.82 -3.97
CA ALA A 316 2.86 6.91 -5.24
C ALA A 316 2.38 5.86 -6.23
N ALA A 317 2.16 6.31 -7.46
CA ALA A 317 2.02 5.48 -8.65
C ALA A 317 3.27 5.64 -9.52
N VAL A 318 3.61 4.63 -10.29
CA VAL A 318 4.78 4.65 -11.19
C VAL A 318 4.37 4.23 -12.58
N MET A 319 4.67 5.08 -13.56
CA MET A 319 4.45 4.83 -14.97
C MET A 319 5.78 4.56 -15.68
N PRO A 320 6.06 3.32 -16.13
CA PRO A 320 7.28 3.02 -16.87
C PRO A 320 7.23 3.62 -18.27
N ILE A 321 8.23 4.45 -18.59
CA ILE A 321 8.37 5.07 -19.91
C ILE A 321 9.59 4.49 -20.61
N PRO A 322 9.45 3.87 -21.80
CA PRO A 322 10.58 3.37 -22.57
C PRO A 322 11.58 4.48 -22.91
N VAL A 323 12.85 4.28 -22.55
CA VAL A 323 13.97 5.21 -22.86
C VAL A 323 14.87 4.70 -23.99
N ARG A 324 14.46 3.61 -24.64
CA ARG A 324 15.07 3.09 -25.86
C ARG A 324 14.63 3.87 -27.10
N PRO A 325 15.36 3.77 -28.22
CA PRO A 325 14.85 4.19 -29.52
C PRO A 325 13.51 3.50 -29.84
N LEU A 326 12.53 4.29 -30.25
CA LEU A 326 11.20 3.88 -30.68
C LEU A 326 10.96 4.36 -32.10
N THR A 327 10.45 3.50 -32.97
CA THR A 327 10.06 3.87 -34.33
C THR A 327 8.57 4.16 -34.40
N VAL A 328 8.24 5.41 -34.72
CA VAL A 328 6.89 5.91 -34.95
C VAL A 328 6.55 5.82 -36.44
N ARG A 329 5.46 5.10 -36.70
CA ARG A 329 4.85 4.71 -37.96
C ARG A 329 3.64 5.54 -38.45
N TRP A 330 3.61 6.23 -39.58
CA TRP A 330 2.30 6.66 -40.15
C TRP A 330 1.79 5.62 -41.17
N GLY A 331 0.74 4.87 -40.82
CA GLY A 331 0.19 3.75 -41.61
C GLY A 331 0.69 2.36 -41.19
N HIS A 332 0.38 1.29 -41.95
CA HIS A 332 0.61 -0.13 -41.58
C HIS A 332 1.98 -0.74 -41.92
N GLY A 333 2.50 -1.64 -41.08
CA GLY A 333 3.85 -2.22 -41.18
C GLY A 333 4.68 -2.20 -39.88
N ALA A 334 5.89 -2.77 -39.90
CA ALA A 334 6.73 -2.95 -38.71
C ALA A 334 7.14 -1.60 -38.06
N CYS A 335 6.78 -1.40 -36.81
CA CYS A 335 7.16 -0.25 -35.97
C CYS A 335 6.86 -0.52 -34.49
N ASP A 336 7.37 0.33 -33.59
CA ASP A 336 7.01 0.28 -32.18
C ASP A 336 5.65 0.96 -31.91
N LEU A 337 5.37 2.05 -32.64
CA LEU A 337 4.17 2.87 -32.46
C LEU A 337 3.53 3.16 -33.81
N GLU A 338 2.33 2.62 -34.03
CA GLU A 338 1.55 2.89 -35.25
C GLU A 338 0.58 4.06 -35.03
N LEU A 339 0.66 5.04 -35.92
CA LEU A 339 -0.24 6.19 -36.01
C LEU A 339 -1.13 6.09 -37.25
N PRO A 340 -2.34 6.68 -37.22
CA PRO A 340 -3.23 6.70 -38.38
C PRO A 340 -2.52 7.22 -39.64
N PRO A 341 -2.76 6.61 -40.82
CA PRO A 341 -2.20 7.09 -42.06
C PRO A 341 -2.73 8.50 -42.36
N ILE A 342 -1.86 9.34 -42.92
CA ILE A 342 -2.24 10.68 -43.38
C ILE A 342 -2.64 10.58 -44.85
N GLU A 343 -3.84 11.02 -45.20
CA GLU A 343 -4.29 11.08 -46.58
C GLU A 343 -4.18 12.50 -47.12
N LEU A 344 -3.53 12.65 -48.27
CA LEU A 344 -3.33 13.93 -48.93
C LEU A 344 -4.16 13.96 -50.20
N VAL A 345 -5.09 14.91 -50.26
CA VAL A 345 -5.84 15.20 -51.47
C VAL A 345 -5.10 16.27 -52.25
N VAL A 346 -4.66 15.93 -53.46
CA VAL A 346 -4.01 16.87 -54.39
C VAL A 346 -5.05 17.30 -55.43
N GLU A 347 -5.13 18.59 -55.74
CA GLU A 347 -6.07 19.09 -56.76
C GLU A 347 -5.83 18.38 -58.10
N GLY A 348 -6.86 17.68 -58.60
CA GLY A 348 -6.81 16.94 -59.87
C GLY A 348 -6.06 15.61 -59.85
N GLY A 349 -5.60 15.13 -58.69
CA GLY A 349 -4.82 13.89 -58.54
C GLY A 349 -5.50 12.80 -57.70
N ALA A 350 -4.96 11.58 -57.76
CA ALA A 350 -5.33 10.52 -56.82
C ALA A 350 -4.82 10.86 -55.41
N PRO A 351 -5.54 10.47 -54.33
CA PRO A 351 -5.07 10.69 -52.97
C PRO A 351 -3.71 10.02 -52.75
N LEU A 352 -2.80 10.75 -52.12
CA LEU A 352 -1.44 10.30 -51.84
C LEU A 352 -1.32 9.97 -50.34
N ARG A 353 -0.67 8.86 -50.03
CA ARG A 353 -0.28 8.48 -48.67
C ARG A 353 1.24 8.61 -48.51
N PRO A 354 1.74 9.47 -47.61
CA PRO A 354 3.16 9.57 -47.33
C PRO A 354 3.62 8.33 -46.55
N ARG A 355 4.75 7.76 -46.94
CA ARG A 355 5.43 6.68 -46.21
C ARG A 355 6.54 7.31 -45.36
N LEU A 356 6.19 7.64 -44.13
CA LEU A 356 7.08 8.28 -43.16
C LEU A 356 7.21 7.42 -41.91
N ALA A 357 8.45 7.20 -41.47
CA ALA A 357 8.76 6.69 -40.15
C ALA A 357 9.77 7.62 -39.45
N GLN A 358 9.58 7.85 -38.16
CA GLN A 358 10.46 8.63 -37.32
C GLN A 358 10.94 7.77 -36.15
N THR A 359 12.26 7.55 -36.04
CA THR A 359 12.86 6.96 -34.84
C THR A 359 13.21 8.08 -33.86
N LEU A 360 12.66 7.99 -32.65
CA LEU A 360 12.89 8.93 -31.55
C LEU A 360 13.36 8.21 -30.29
N ARG A 361 14.02 8.92 -29.39
CA ARG A 361 14.35 8.43 -28.04
C ARG A 361 13.92 9.45 -27.01
N VAL A 362 13.27 9.00 -25.96
CA VAL A 362 12.88 9.82 -24.81
C VAL A 362 13.95 9.67 -23.73
N PRO A 363 14.76 10.72 -23.45
CA PRO A 363 15.65 10.70 -22.30
C PRO A 363 14.86 10.64 -20.98
N PRO A 364 15.42 10.04 -19.91
CA PRO A 364 14.76 9.98 -18.60
C PRO A 364 14.28 11.35 -18.08
N GLU A 365 15.02 12.42 -18.36
CA GLU A 365 14.72 13.78 -17.91
C GLU A 365 13.50 14.38 -18.63
N ALA A 366 13.19 13.91 -19.83
CA ALA A 366 12.04 14.34 -20.62
C ALA A 366 10.75 13.57 -20.27
N ALA A 367 10.88 12.34 -19.78
CA ALA A 367 9.76 11.44 -19.52
C ALA A 367 8.69 12.05 -18.56
N PRO A 368 9.04 12.72 -17.45
CA PRO A 368 8.06 13.37 -16.60
C PRO A 368 7.19 14.41 -17.32
N GLY A 369 7.80 15.22 -18.20
CA GLY A 369 7.06 16.23 -18.96
C GLY A 369 6.04 15.61 -19.91
N LEU A 370 6.42 14.51 -20.57
CA LEU A 370 5.52 13.77 -21.44
C LEU A 370 4.35 13.14 -20.69
N VAL A 371 4.60 12.56 -19.51
CA VAL A 371 3.53 11.98 -18.67
C VAL A 371 2.61 13.07 -18.14
N ALA A 372 3.13 14.23 -17.78
CA ALA A 372 2.32 15.31 -17.24
C ALA A 372 1.35 15.89 -18.28
N GLU A 373 1.73 15.96 -19.56
CA GLU A 373 0.90 16.50 -20.62
C GLU A 373 0.03 15.42 -21.33
N PHE A 374 0.65 14.28 -21.68
CA PHE A 374 0.03 13.26 -22.54
C PHE A 374 -0.32 11.97 -21.78
N GLY A 375 0.03 11.89 -20.50
CA GLY A 375 -0.32 10.77 -19.64
C GLY A 375 -1.83 10.69 -19.45
N GLY A 376 -2.35 9.48 -19.39
CA GLY A 376 -3.75 9.26 -19.03
C GLY A 376 -3.93 7.92 -18.36
N LEU A 377 -4.62 7.91 -17.22
CA LEU A 377 -4.98 6.69 -16.54
C LEU A 377 -6.03 5.93 -17.36
N ARG A 378 -5.87 4.59 -17.48
CA ARG A 378 -6.96 3.74 -17.99
C ARG A 378 -8.16 3.91 -17.07
N GLU A 379 -9.38 3.70 -17.56
CA GLU A 379 -10.58 3.77 -16.70
C GLU A 379 -10.49 2.85 -15.48
N ALA A 380 -9.91 1.66 -15.64
CA ALA A 380 -9.61 0.73 -14.54
C ALA A 380 -8.62 1.29 -13.51
N ASP A 381 -7.72 2.20 -13.92
CA ASP A 381 -6.70 2.81 -13.07
C ASP A 381 -7.16 4.15 -12.45
N ARG A 382 -8.35 4.67 -12.83
CA ARG A 382 -8.88 5.93 -12.28
C ARG A 382 -9.31 5.80 -10.82
N ASP A 383 -9.80 4.62 -10.45
CA ASP A 383 -10.17 4.28 -9.07
C ASP A 383 -8.97 3.68 -8.29
N CYS A 384 -7.86 3.42 -8.98
CA CYS A 384 -6.66 2.85 -8.38
C CYS A 384 -5.88 3.90 -7.58
N LEU A 385 -5.82 3.71 -6.28
CA LEU A 385 -4.91 4.44 -5.39
C LEU A 385 -3.48 3.87 -5.54
N GLY A 386 -2.84 4.22 -6.66
CA GLY A 386 -1.41 4.05 -6.98
C GLY A 386 -0.90 2.63 -7.29
N GLY A 387 0.43 2.45 -7.27
CA GLY A 387 1.11 1.24 -7.79
C GLY A 387 1.72 1.38 -9.19
N LEU A 388 2.07 0.26 -9.84
CA LEU A 388 2.59 0.24 -11.22
C LEU A 388 1.46 0.47 -12.24
N LEU A 389 1.55 1.56 -13.01
CA LEU A 389 0.58 1.93 -14.03
C LEU A 389 1.01 1.42 -15.40
N GLU A 390 0.04 0.91 -16.18
CA GLU A 390 0.27 0.47 -17.55
C GLU A 390 -0.41 1.41 -18.57
N ASP A 391 0.15 2.59 -18.85
CA ASP A 391 -0.31 3.43 -19.97
C ASP A 391 0.55 3.20 -21.21
N ARG A 392 0.10 2.28 -22.09
CA ARG A 392 0.75 2.02 -23.38
C ARG A 392 0.53 3.13 -24.41
N LEU A 393 -0.30 4.12 -24.11
CA LEU A 393 -0.72 5.15 -25.07
C LEU A 393 -0.04 6.49 -24.85
N THR A 394 0.66 6.74 -23.73
CA THR A 394 1.30 8.04 -23.46
C THR A 394 2.19 8.50 -24.61
N ILE A 395 3.15 7.66 -25.04
CA ILE A 395 4.07 8.02 -26.14
C ILE A 395 3.33 8.09 -27.48
N ARG A 396 2.29 7.28 -27.67
CA ARG A 396 1.46 7.33 -28.87
C ARG A 396 0.69 8.65 -28.97
N ARG A 397 0.09 9.13 -27.87
CA ARG A 397 -0.60 10.43 -27.80
C ARG A 397 0.38 11.56 -28.05
N PHE A 398 1.53 11.56 -27.37
CA PHE A 398 2.61 12.50 -27.65
C PHE A 398 2.99 12.53 -29.13
N ALA A 399 3.25 11.37 -29.74
CA ALA A 399 3.62 11.28 -31.14
C ALA A 399 2.49 11.75 -32.07
N ALA A 400 1.24 11.39 -31.79
CA ALA A 400 0.08 11.83 -32.56
C ALA A 400 -0.13 13.35 -32.48
N ASP A 401 -0.13 13.91 -31.27
CA ASP A 401 -0.51 15.29 -31.00
C ASP A 401 0.61 16.29 -31.32
N VAL A 402 1.88 15.88 -31.16
CA VAL A 402 3.04 16.74 -31.47
C VAL A 402 3.49 16.57 -32.92
N LEU A 403 3.69 15.32 -33.38
CA LEU A 403 4.23 15.09 -34.72
C LEU A 403 3.15 15.11 -35.81
N GLY A 404 1.93 14.65 -35.51
CA GLY A 404 0.82 14.60 -36.48
C GLY A 404 0.54 15.93 -37.17
N PRO A 405 0.29 17.04 -36.43
CA PRO A 405 0.02 18.34 -37.04
C PRO A 405 1.20 18.88 -37.87
N ILE A 406 2.43 18.65 -37.44
CA ILE A 406 3.64 19.09 -38.14
C ILE A 406 3.77 18.36 -39.48
N VAL A 407 3.63 17.04 -39.45
CA VAL A 407 3.70 16.18 -40.62
C VAL A 407 2.58 16.54 -41.60
N ALA A 408 1.34 16.69 -41.12
CA ALA A 408 0.20 17.09 -41.92
C ALA A 408 0.40 18.47 -42.58
N ALA A 409 0.90 19.47 -41.84
CA ALA A 409 1.17 20.80 -42.37
C ALA A 409 2.26 20.78 -43.47
N CYS A 410 3.37 20.08 -43.26
CA CYS A 410 4.43 19.97 -44.26
C CYS A 410 3.93 19.34 -45.56
N PHE A 411 3.04 18.36 -45.45
CA PHE A 411 2.48 17.70 -46.61
C PHE A 411 1.37 18.51 -47.31
N ALA A 412 0.55 19.25 -46.56
CA ALA A 412 -0.42 20.19 -47.13
C ALA A 412 0.27 21.31 -47.93
N GLU A 413 1.36 21.87 -47.40
CA GLU A 413 2.20 22.83 -48.12
C GLU A 413 2.80 22.24 -49.42
N PHE A 414 3.18 20.96 -49.38
CA PHE A 414 3.65 20.26 -50.58
C PHE A 414 2.53 20.07 -51.62
N ALA A 415 1.34 19.64 -51.19
CA ALA A 415 0.19 19.47 -52.07
C ALA A 415 -0.23 20.79 -52.74
N ALA A 416 -0.20 21.91 -52.00
CA ALA A 416 -0.48 23.24 -52.53
C ALA A 416 0.63 23.75 -53.47
N GLY A 417 1.90 23.46 -53.17
CA GLY A 417 3.06 23.86 -53.98
C GLY A 417 3.21 23.07 -55.28
N ALA A 418 2.60 21.88 -55.41
CA ALA A 418 2.67 21.04 -56.59
C ALA A 418 2.08 21.68 -57.87
N ALA A 419 1.32 22.77 -57.73
CA ALA A 419 0.79 23.56 -58.86
C ALA A 419 1.84 24.49 -59.52
N VAL A 420 3.00 24.75 -58.90
CA VAL A 420 4.05 25.64 -59.41
C VAL A 420 5.40 24.91 -59.46
N PRO A 421 5.92 24.53 -60.65
CA PRO A 421 7.15 23.75 -60.74
C PRO A 421 8.39 24.59 -60.38
N GLY A 422 9.15 24.14 -59.38
CA GLY A 422 10.45 24.70 -58.99
C GLY A 422 11.41 23.67 -58.39
N PRO A 423 12.66 24.07 -58.04
CA PRO A 423 13.65 23.17 -57.45
C PRO A 423 13.29 22.69 -56.02
N ALA A 424 12.30 23.30 -55.37
CA ALA A 424 11.84 23.02 -54.00
C ALA A 424 10.63 22.07 -53.90
N THR A 425 10.06 21.64 -55.02
CA THR A 425 8.89 20.74 -55.13
C THR A 425 9.24 19.25 -55.25
N GLY A 426 10.51 18.87 -55.05
CA GLY A 426 10.94 17.47 -55.04
C GLY A 426 10.88 16.82 -53.66
N THR A 427 10.83 15.48 -53.61
CA THR A 427 10.84 14.64 -52.39
C THR A 427 11.98 15.02 -51.42
N ALA A 428 13.12 15.47 -51.93
CA ALA A 428 14.25 15.94 -51.12
C ALA A 428 13.94 17.23 -50.33
N GLY A 429 13.19 18.17 -50.91
CA GLY A 429 12.79 19.41 -50.24
C GLY A 429 11.72 19.20 -49.16
N VAL A 430 10.87 18.18 -49.33
CA VAL A 430 9.91 17.74 -48.30
C VAL A 430 10.65 17.07 -47.14
N ARG A 431 11.61 16.18 -47.44
CA ARG A 431 12.45 15.54 -46.42
C ARG A 431 13.16 16.57 -45.53
N ALA A 432 13.88 17.52 -46.11
CA ALA A 432 14.64 18.50 -45.34
C ALA A 432 13.74 19.36 -44.42
N ARG A 433 12.53 19.72 -44.89
CA ARG A 433 11.55 20.46 -44.08
C ARG A 433 11.00 19.63 -42.94
N LEU A 434 10.65 18.36 -43.19
CA LEU A 434 10.19 17.43 -42.16
C LEU A 434 11.28 17.25 -41.10
N GLU A 435 12.53 16.97 -41.49
CA GLU A 435 13.65 16.79 -40.57
C GLU A 435 13.84 18.02 -39.67
N SER A 436 13.82 19.22 -40.24
CA SER A 436 13.97 20.46 -39.49
C SER A 436 12.82 20.68 -38.49
N ARG A 437 11.56 20.58 -38.94
CA ARG A 437 10.39 20.89 -38.09
C ARG A 437 10.13 19.81 -37.04
N ILE A 438 10.27 18.54 -37.39
CA ILE A 438 10.16 17.42 -36.44
C ILE A 438 11.28 17.52 -35.41
N GLY A 439 12.52 17.77 -35.85
CA GLY A 439 13.66 17.94 -34.95
C GLY A 439 13.47 19.10 -33.97
N GLU A 440 12.97 20.24 -34.44
CA GLU A 440 12.68 21.39 -33.58
C GLU A 440 11.58 21.09 -32.55
N ALA A 441 10.48 20.46 -32.97
CA ALA A 441 9.37 20.14 -32.08
C ALA A 441 9.75 19.09 -31.03
N LEU A 442 10.48 18.03 -31.40
CA LEU A 442 10.97 17.04 -30.45
C LEU A 442 11.93 17.67 -29.43
N ARG A 443 12.78 18.61 -29.86
CA ARG A 443 13.71 19.32 -28.98
C ARG A 443 13.01 20.18 -27.92
N VAL A 444 11.84 20.76 -28.21
CA VAL A 444 11.04 21.52 -27.22
C VAL A 444 10.65 20.62 -26.04
N TRP A 445 10.37 19.35 -26.30
CA TRP A 445 10.04 18.35 -25.30
C TRP A 445 11.26 17.62 -24.72
N GLY A 446 12.47 18.00 -25.12
CA GLY A 446 13.70 17.28 -24.72
C GLY A 446 13.81 15.87 -25.30
N VAL A 447 13.01 15.54 -26.33
CA VAL A 447 13.03 14.24 -27.01
C VAL A 447 14.04 14.29 -28.15
N GLU A 448 14.80 13.22 -28.31
CA GLU A 448 15.84 13.12 -29.33
C GLU A 448 15.29 12.54 -30.63
N ALA A 449 15.51 13.25 -31.74
CA ALA A 449 15.29 12.72 -33.08
C ALA A 449 16.52 11.90 -33.52
N ILE A 450 16.36 10.59 -33.69
CA ILE A 450 17.49 9.71 -34.08
C ILE A 450 17.59 9.60 -35.60
N ARG A 451 16.49 9.24 -36.27
CA ARG A 451 16.48 9.00 -37.71
C ARG A 451 15.09 9.23 -38.28
N MET A 452 15.02 9.79 -39.48
CA MET A 452 13.78 9.93 -40.24
C MET A 452 13.88 9.14 -41.56
N ASP A 453 12.97 8.20 -41.75
CA ASP A 453 12.86 7.41 -42.97
C ASP A 453 11.63 7.88 -43.76
N PHE A 454 11.87 8.63 -44.83
CA PHE A 454 10.83 9.05 -45.78
C PHE A 454 11.01 8.34 -47.12
N ALA A 455 10.09 7.43 -47.45
CA ALA A 455 10.13 6.65 -48.69
C ALA A 455 9.33 7.30 -49.84
N GLY A 456 8.83 8.53 -49.64
CA GLY A 456 8.02 9.25 -50.62
C GLY A 456 6.52 9.01 -50.44
N PHE A 457 5.78 9.15 -51.54
CA PHE A 457 4.32 9.04 -51.55
C PHE A 457 3.88 7.80 -52.31
N GLU A 458 2.87 7.13 -51.77
CA GLU A 458 2.15 6.06 -52.45
C GLU A 458 0.80 6.60 -52.93
N ALA A 459 0.50 6.43 -54.22
CA ALA A 459 -0.81 6.77 -54.74
C ALA A 459 -1.82 5.71 -54.30
N VAL A 460 -2.86 6.16 -53.59
CA VAL A 460 -4.00 5.31 -53.24
C VAL A 460 -4.84 5.14 -54.50
N ARG A 461 -4.64 4.03 -55.20
CA ARG A 461 -5.57 3.61 -56.24
C ARG A 461 -6.78 3.02 -55.54
N TYR A 462 -7.90 3.74 -55.53
CA TYR A 462 -9.21 3.10 -55.32
C TYR A 462 -9.45 2.16 -56.51
N GLY A 463 -9.05 0.90 -56.36
CA GLY A 463 -9.26 -0.15 -57.34
C GLY A 463 -10.54 -0.91 -57.02
N ALA A 464 -11.52 -0.80 -57.91
CA ALA A 464 -12.59 -1.77 -58.03
C ALA A 464 -12.03 -3.20 -57.98
N ALA A 465 -12.60 -4.06 -57.13
CA ALA A 465 -12.64 -5.50 -57.41
C ALA A 465 -13.83 -5.70 -58.36
N VAL A 466 -13.68 -6.27 -59.56
CA VAL A 466 -13.80 -7.71 -59.86
C VAL A 466 -13.46 -7.88 -61.38
N PRO A 467 -12.95 -9.05 -61.83
CA PRO A 467 -12.15 -9.18 -63.05
C PRO A 467 -12.97 -9.29 -64.35
N ALA A 468 -12.26 -9.15 -65.47
CA ALA A 468 -12.79 -9.25 -66.82
C ALA A 468 -13.53 -10.59 -67.05
N GLY A 469 -14.84 -10.52 -67.29
CA GLY A 469 -15.67 -11.64 -67.70
C GLY A 469 -17.13 -11.23 -67.92
N SER A 470 -17.53 -11.17 -69.19
CA SER A 470 -18.91 -11.11 -69.70
C SER A 470 -19.69 -9.79 -69.56
N PHE A 471 -19.89 -9.14 -70.71
CA PHE A 471 -20.90 -8.10 -70.95
C PHE A 471 -22.31 -8.68 -70.77
N ALA A 472 -23.15 -8.03 -69.96
CA ALA A 472 -24.60 -7.97 -70.19
C ALA A 472 -25.23 -6.74 -69.49
N SER A 473 -25.83 -5.90 -70.33
CA SER A 473 -26.89 -4.90 -70.13
C SER A 473 -27.57 -4.73 -68.76
N PHE A 474 -27.86 -3.47 -68.43
CA PHE A 474 -28.99 -2.83 -67.68
C PHE A 474 -28.40 -1.71 -66.82
N GLY A 475 -28.88 -0.48 -66.70
CA GLY A 475 -30.22 0.13 -66.84
C GLY A 475 -30.26 1.24 -65.76
N GLN A 476 -30.83 2.40 -66.08
CA GLN A 476 -30.87 3.63 -65.25
C GLN A 476 -31.43 3.43 -63.82
N GLY A 477 -31.02 4.26 -62.85
CA GLY A 477 -31.74 4.43 -61.59
C GLY A 477 -31.01 5.25 -60.52
N LEU A 478 -31.62 6.39 -60.15
CA LEU A 478 -31.28 7.27 -59.02
C LEU A 478 -31.30 6.55 -57.65
N GLY A 479 -30.51 7.05 -56.70
CA GLY A 479 -30.74 6.82 -55.26
C GLY A 479 -29.50 7.03 -54.38
N LEU A 480 -29.41 8.19 -53.73
CA LEU A 480 -28.64 8.35 -52.49
C LEU A 480 -29.23 7.45 -51.40
N PRO A 481 -28.39 6.92 -50.48
CA PRO A 481 -28.81 6.88 -49.09
C PRO A 481 -27.76 7.45 -48.12
N ALA A 482 -28.29 8.00 -47.04
CA ALA A 482 -27.63 8.59 -45.90
C ALA A 482 -26.74 7.58 -45.15
N VAL A 483 -25.65 8.09 -44.55
CA VAL A 483 -24.84 7.36 -43.58
C VAL A 483 -25.40 7.67 -42.20
N ASP A 484 -25.90 6.62 -41.56
CA ASP A 484 -26.31 6.56 -40.16
C ASP A 484 -25.05 6.41 -39.29
N ASP A 485 -25.00 7.22 -38.24
CA ASP A 485 -23.98 7.21 -37.18
C ASP A 485 -24.34 6.10 -36.18
N ASP A 486 -23.36 5.51 -35.49
CA ASP A 486 -23.47 4.37 -34.54
C ASP A 486 -23.32 2.94 -35.10
N ARG A 487 -22.07 2.43 -35.08
CA ARG A 487 -21.67 1.07 -34.61
C ARG A 487 -20.26 0.71 -35.05
N VAL A 488 -19.24 0.97 -34.22
CA VAL A 488 -18.06 0.06 -34.07
C VAL A 488 -17.43 0.28 -32.67
N GLN A 489 -18.12 -0.20 -31.64
CA GLN A 489 -17.51 -0.61 -30.37
C GLN A 489 -18.07 -2.00 -30.11
N ASP A 490 -17.23 -3.02 -30.34
CA ASP A 490 -17.34 -4.42 -29.90
C ASP A 490 -16.73 -5.35 -30.94
N GLN A 491 -15.40 -5.42 -30.99
CA GLN A 491 -14.70 -6.61 -31.54
C GLN A 491 -13.21 -6.57 -31.20
N TYR A 492 -12.84 -6.81 -29.93
CA TYR A 492 -11.55 -7.41 -29.55
C TYR A 492 -11.71 -8.03 -28.16
N VAL A 493 -12.31 -9.24 -28.13
CA VAL A 493 -12.24 -10.16 -26.99
C VAL A 493 -11.46 -11.39 -27.47
N ASP A 494 -10.41 -11.69 -26.71
CA ASP A 494 -9.62 -12.92 -26.59
C ASP A 494 -9.77 -14.00 -27.65
N ARG A 495 -8.66 -14.24 -28.37
CA ARG A 495 -8.27 -15.57 -28.84
C ARG A 495 -6.75 -15.66 -28.87
N ASP A 496 -6.18 -16.14 -27.78
CA ASP A 496 -4.90 -16.87 -27.79
C ASP A 496 -5.02 -17.98 -26.74
N ASP A 497 -5.53 -19.13 -27.18
CA ASP A 497 -5.28 -20.46 -26.61
C ASP A 497 -5.14 -21.42 -27.80
N ASP A 498 -4.16 -22.33 -27.71
CA ASP A 498 -3.75 -23.40 -28.63
C ASP A 498 -2.77 -23.07 -29.78
N GLN A 499 -1.47 -23.07 -29.45
CA GLN A 499 -0.49 -24.03 -30.02
C GLN A 499 0.84 -24.09 -29.25
#